data_AF-A0A7N0VEC1-F1
#
_entry.id   AF-A0A7N0VEC1-F1
#
_cell.length_a   1.000
_cell.length_b   1.000
_cell.length_c   1.000
_cell.angle_alpha   90.00
_cell.angle_beta   90.00
_cell.angle_gamma   90.00
#
_symmetry.space_group_name_H-M   'P 1'
#
loop_
_entity.id
_entity.type
_entity.pdbx_description
1 polymer ?
#
loop_
_entity_poly.entity_id
_entity_poly.type
_entity_poly.pdbx_seq_one_letter_code
_entity_poly.pdbx_strand_id
1 'polypeptide(L)'
;MFVIGDSLVDNGNNNYLNSLAKSNYLPYGIDFPQGPSGRFNNGKTIAIHNLGLRKFLLAGVGPLGCIPNQLASSLITAPGKCVTHVNDLVKSFNKRLISLVDQLNANHNNGSIFSYGNTFDAFIDIINGPSKYGFLVANRGCCGVGKNRGEITCLPLLVPCAKRDRYVFWDAYHPTEAVNKIYAQRAYTGPTSDCYPVNIKQMAQM
;
A
#
# COMPACT_ATOMS: atom_id res chain seq x y z
N MET A 1 -4.52 -9.68 -16.72
CA MET A 1 -4.00 -9.78 -15.35
C MET A 1 -4.04 -8.39 -14.78
N PHE A 2 -4.72 -8.20 -13.65
CA PHE A 2 -4.95 -6.86 -13.12
C PHE A 2 -4.39 -6.79 -11.71
N VAL A 3 -3.54 -5.78 -11.49
CA VAL A 3 -3.05 -5.42 -10.16
C VAL A 3 -4.03 -4.38 -9.63
N ILE A 4 -4.77 -4.73 -8.58
CA ILE A 4 -5.62 -3.77 -7.89
C ILE A 4 -4.77 -3.17 -6.77
N GLY A 5 -4.09 -2.06 -7.09
CA GLY A 5 -3.47 -1.16 -6.13
C GLY A 5 -2.04 -0.72 -6.45
N ASP A 6 -1.88 0.58 -6.74
CA ASP A 6 -1.08 1.55 -5.99
C ASP A 6 -1.46 2.98 -6.42
N SER A 7 -1.36 3.96 -5.51
CA SER A 7 -1.68 5.40 -5.68
C SER A 7 -3.13 5.87 -5.94
N LEU A 8 -3.95 5.22 -6.78
CA LEU A 8 -5.34 5.66 -7.09
C LEU A 8 -6.44 4.68 -6.64
N VAL A 9 -6.04 3.58 -6.02
CA VAL A 9 -6.95 2.65 -5.37
C VAL A 9 -6.71 2.73 -3.88
N ASP A 10 -7.45 3.60 -3.22
CA ASP A 10 -7.50 3.59 -1.76
C ASP A 10 -8.17 2.29 -1.30
N ASN A 11 -7.39 1.41 -0.67
CA ASN A 11 -7.92 0.24 0.04
C ASN A 11 -8.44 0.63 1.44
N GLY A 12 -8.58 1.93 1.72
CA GLY A 12 -8.95 2.52 3.00
C GLY A 12 -7.79 3.11 3.78
N ASN A 13 -6.59 3.19 3.19
CA ASN A 13 -5.40 3.84 3.73
C ASN A 13 -5.71 5.25 4.22
N ASN A 14 -6.45 6.02 3.43
CA ASN A 14 -6.67 7.41 3.79
C ASN A 14 -7.62 7.58 4.98
N ASN A 15 -8.45 6.58 5.30
CA ASN A 15 -9.31 6.62 6.47
C ASN A 15 -8.50 6.70 7.78
N TYR A 16 -7.29 6.13 7.76
CA TYR A 16 -6.35 6.11 8.89
C TYR A 16 -5.34 7.27 8.86
N LEU A 17 -5.45 8.16 7.89
CA LEU A 17 -4.64 9.38 7.79
C LEU A 17 -5.50 10.59 8.18
N ASN A 18 -4.84 11.66 8.65
CA ASN A 18 -5.49 12.96 8.76
C ASN A 18 -5.58 13.62 7.37
N SER A 19 -6.43 13.05 6.52
CA SER A 19 -6.61 13.45 5.12
C SER A 19 -8.09 13.77 4.85
N LEU A 20 -8.36 14.71 3.95
CA LEU A 20 -9.71 14.99 3.45
C LEU A 20 -10.18 13.97 2.42
N ALA A 21 -9.23 13.31 1.74
CA ALA A 21 -9.56 12.23 0.85
C ALA A 21 -9.86 10.99 1.71
N LYS A 22 -11.06 10.85 2.27
CA LYS A 22 -11.56 9.61 2.88
C LYS A 22 -12.74 9.03 2.09
N SER A 23 -12.98 7.74 2.22
CA SER A 23 -14.13 7.03 1.62
C SER A 23 -14.89 6.17 2.64
N ASN A 24 -14.97 6.67 3.87
CA ASN A 24 -15.72 6.08 4.98
C ASN A 24 -17.15 6.66 5.13
N TYR A 25 -17.71 7.23 4.06
CA TYR A 25 -19.05 7.84 4.02
C TYR A 25 -19.77 7.49 2.69
N LEU A 26 -21.10 7.57 2.68
CA LEU A 26 -21.91 7.34 1.46
C LEU A 26 -21.62 8.42 0.39
N PRO A 27 -21.60 8.09 -0.92
CA PRO A 27 -22.11 6.88 -1.55
C PRO A 27 -21.08 5.74 -1.65
N TYR A 28 -19.88 5.90 -1.08
CA TYR A 28 -18.87 4.84 -1.12
C TYR A 28 -19.35 3.64 -0.31
N GLY A 29 -19.48 2.50 -0.97
CA GLY A 29 -19.98 1.27 -0.38
C GLY A 29 -21.51 1.20 -0.20
N ILE A 30 -22.29 2.02 -0.92
CA ILE A 30 -23.77 2.01 -0.84
C ILE A 30 -24.39 0.65 -1.22
N ASP A 31 -23.70 -0.15 -2.04
CA ASP A 31 -24.14 -1.51 -2.41
C ASP A 31 -23.68 -2.60 -1.41
N PHE A 32 -23.06 -2.23 -0.28
CA PHE A 32 -22.57 -3.18 0.74
C PHE A 32 -23.49 -3.18 1.97
N PRO A 33 -24.01 -4.35 2.41
CA PRO A 33 -24.89 -4.44 3.57
C PRO A 33 -24.29 -3.92 4.88
N GLN A 34 -22.96 -3.86 4.98
CA GLN A 34 -22.23 -3.37 6.14
C GLN A 34 -21.87 -1.87 6.06
N GLY A 35 -22.27 -1.17 4.99
CA GLY A 35 -21.96 0.25 4.77
C GLY A 35 -20.60 0.52 4.13
N PRO A 36 -20.07 1.75 4.25
CA PRO A 36 -18.85 2.17 3.56
C PRO A 36 -17.65 1.25 3.81
N SER A 37 -17.11 0.65 2.74
CA SER A 37 -15.96 -0.27 2.83
C SER A 37 -14.63 0.46 3.02
N GLY A 38 -14.63 1.79 3.05
CA GLY A 38 -13.43 2.60 3.12
C GLY A 38 -12.71 2.80 1.78
N ARG A 39 -13.22 2.29 0.65
CA ARG A 39 -12.58 2.39 -0.68
C ARG A 39 -13.26 3.47 -1.53
N PHE A 40 -12.51 4.21 -2.36
CA PHE A 40 -13.04 5.20 -3.32
C PHE A 40 -13.77 4.55 -4.51
N ASN A 41 -14.52 3.48 -4.28
CA ASN A 41 -15.37 2.87 -5.29
C ASN A 41 -16.57 2.22 -4.61
N ASN A 42 -17.65 2.10 -5.38
CA ASN A 42 -18.83 1.31 -5.03
C ASN A 42 -18.70 -0.14 -5.57
N GLY A 43 -17.48 -0.59 -5.88
CA GLY A 43 -17.24 -1.71 -6.80
C GLY A 43 -16.38 -2.83 -6.22
N LYS A 44 -16.93 -4.04 -6.18
CA LYS A 44 -16.21 -5.25 -5.80
C LYS A 44 -15.07 -5.55 -6.78
N THR A 45 -13.97 -6.13 -6.30
CA THR A 45 -13.11 -7.01 -7.11
C THR A 45 -13.95 -8.07 -7.86
N ILE A 46 -15.09 -8.46 -7.29
CA ILE A 46 -16.09 -9.35 -7.89
C ILE A 46 -16.81 -8.75 -9.11
N ALA A 47 -16.98 -7.43 -9.22
CA ALA A 47 -17.72 -6.85 -10.33
C ALA A 47 -16.99 -7.12 -11.66
N ILE A 48 -15.68 -6.94 -11.67
CA ILE A 48 -14.86 -7.23 -12.84
C ILE A 48 -14.58 -8.74 -12.99
N HIS A 49 -14.63 -9.52 -11.91
CA HIS A 49 -14.66 -11.00 -11.97
C HIS A 49 -15.89 -11.52 -12.72
N ASN A 50 -17.06 -10.97 -12.44
CA ASN A 50 -18.30 -11.30 -13.15
C ASN A 50 -18.23 -10.94 -14.64
N LEU A 51 -17.40 -9.96 -15.02
CA LEU A 51 -17.11 -9.59 -16.41
C LEU A 51 -16.07 -10.48 -17.10
N GLY A 52 -15.59 -11.55 -16.44
CA GLY A 52 -14.69 -12.53 -17.05
C GLY A 52 -13.24 -12.45 -16.57
N LEU A 53 -12.88 -11.50 -15.70
CA LEU A 53 -11.53 -11.49 -15.13
C LEU A 53 -11.36 -12.66 -14.15
N ARG A 54 -10.19 -13.29 -14.20
CA ARG A 54 -9.90 -14.47 -13.37
C ARG A 54 -8.67 -14.31 -12.49
N LYS A 55 -7.78 -13.36 -12.78
CA LYS A 55 -6.46 -13.26 -12.13
C LYS A 55 -6.32 -11.91 -11.42
N PHE A 56 -6.19 -11.95 -10.09
CA PHE A 56 -6.24 -10.77 -9.21
C PHE A 56 -5.07 -10.74 -8.24
N LEU A 57 -4.34 -9.62 -8.21
CA LEU A 57 -3.45 -9.29 -7.11
C LEU A 57 -4.09 -8.18 -6.26
N LEU A 58 -4.32 -8.48 -4.98
CA LEU A 58 -4.85 -7.59 -3.96
C LEU A 58 -3.68 -7.07 -3.12
N ALA A 59 -3.25 -5.84 -3.37
CA ALA A 59 -2.14 -5.24 -2.64
C ALA A 59 -2.53 -4.91 -1.19
N GLY A 60 -1.73 -5.40 -0.24
CA GLY A 60 -1.80 -5.00 1.16
C GLY A 60 -1.42 -3.54 1.37
N VAL A 61 -1.77 -3.03 2.54
CA VAL A 61 -1.48 -1.65 2.96
C VAL A 61 -0.05 -1.58 3.50
N GLY A 62 0.74 -0.64 2.99
CA GLY A 62 2.10 -0.37 3.49
C GLY A 62 2.10 0.19 4.93
N PRO A 63 3.26 0.27 5.59
CA PRO A 63 3.37 0.68 6.99
C PRO A 63 3.12 2.18 7.16
N LEU A 64 1.85 2.58 7.23
CA LEU A 64 1.44 3.98 7.29
C LEU A 64 2.10 4.73 8.47
N GLY A 65 2.32 4.08 9.60
CA GLY A 65 3.01 4.69 10.74
C GLY A 65 4.46 5.10 10.46
N CYS A 66 5.05 4.62 9.36
CA CYS A 66 6.41 4.96 8.95
C CYS A 66 6.49 6.07 7.89
N ILE A 67 5.37 6.54 7.33
CA ILE A 67 5.42 7.56 6.27
C ILE A 67 5.85 8.92 6.85
N PRO A 68 6.49 9.79 6.06
CA PRO A 68 6.99 11.07 6.56
C PRO A 68 5.95 11.94 7.25
N ASN A 69 4.68 11.91 6.81
CA ASN A 69 3.60 12.62 7.48
C ASN A 69 3.35 12.15 8.92
N GLN A 70 3.34 10.84 9.16
CA GLN A 70 3.17 10.28 10.51
C GLN A 70 4.40 10.54 11.39
N LEU A 71 5.60 10.45 10.81
CA LEU A 71 6.85 10.80 11.50
C LEU A 71 6.91 12.28 11.90
N ALA A 72 6.40 13.16 11.03
CA ALA A 72 6.31 14.59 11.29
C ALA A 72 5.31 14.90 12.41
N SER A 73 4.12 14.31 12.33
CA SER A 73 2.98 14.62 13.20
C SER A 73 3.03 13.94 14.57
N SER A 74 3.87 12.91 14.76
CA SER A 74 3.94 12.21 16.03
C SER A 74 4.59 13.06 17.12
N LEU A 75 3.84 13.25 18.22
CA LEU A 75 4.28 13.90 19.46
C LEU A 75 4.66 12.88 20.55
N ILE A 76 4.30 11.60 20.36
CA ILE A 76 4.42 10.53 21.37
C ILE A 76 5.58 9.59 21.05
N THR A 77 5.87 9.38 19.77
CA THR A 77 6.91 8.44 19.33
C THR A 77 8.26 9.14 19.23
N ALA A 78 9.34 8.45 19.61
CA ALA A 78 10.69 8.98 19.49
C ALA A 78 10.98 9.44 18.04
N PRO A 79 11.73 10.54 17.83
CA PRO A 79 12.01 11.07 16.51
C PRO A 79 12.55 10.01 15.55
N GLY A 80 11.93 9.90 14.36
CA GLY A 80 12.35 8.97 13.32
C GLY A 80 11.95 7.50 13.55
N LYS A 81 11.19 7.18 14.60
CA LYS A 81 10.57 5.86 14.79
C LYS A 81 9.15 5.85 14.23
N CYS A 82 8.77 4.72 13.62
CA CYS A 82 7.41 4.55 13.11
C CYS A 82 6.39 4.57 14.26
N VAL A 83 5.22 5.14 13.98
CA VAL A 83 4.08 5.17 14.89
C VAL A 83 3.45 3.78 14.98
N THR A 84 3.62 3.11 16.11
CA THR A 84 3.25 1.68 16.28
C THR A 84 1.76 1.43 16.17
N HIS A 85 0.92 2.22 16.84
CA HIS A 85 -0.53 2.01 16.84
C HIS A 85 -1.15 2.09 15.43
N VAL A 86 -0.64 2.99 14.57
CA VAL A 86 -1.06 3.08 13.16
C VAL A 86 -0.69 1.80 12.41
N ASN A 87 0.54 1.30 12.62
CA ASN A 87 0.99 0.07 12.00
C ASN A 87 0.23 -1.16 12.51
N ASP A 88 -0.22 -1.19 13.77
CA ASP A 88 -1.00 -2.32 14.31
C ASP A 88 -2.42 -2.39 13.72
N LEU A 89 -3.03 -1.22 13.44
CA LEU A 89 -4.28 -1.15 12.68
C LEU A 89 -4.09 -1.68 11.25
N VAL A 90 -3.02 -1.26 10.58
CA VAL A 90 -2.67 -1.72 9.23
C VAL A 90 -2.43 -3.23 9.20
N LYS A 91 -1.68 -3.80 10.15
CA LYS A 91 -1.46 -5.24 10.25
C LYS A 91 -2.78 -6.00 10.42
N SER A 92 -3.69 -5.49 11.23
CA SER A 92 -5.01 -6.08 11.44
C SER A 92 -5.86 -6.09 10.16
N PHE A 93 -5.81 -5.01 9.38
CA PHE A 93 -6.44 -4.94 8.06
C PHE A 93 -5.84 -5.96 7.09
N ASN A 94 -4.51 -6.01 6.96
CA ASN A 94 -3.82 -6.92 6.05
C ASN A 94 -4.09 -8.39 6.40
N LYS A 95 -4.18 -8.75 7.69
CA LYS A 95 -4.57 -10.10 8.12
C LYS A 95 -5.97 -10.47 7.62
N ARG A 96 -6.94 -9.56 7.68
CA ARG A 96 -8.30 -9.78 7.16
C ARG A 96 -8.32 -9.86 5.63
N LEU A 97 -7.44 -9.11 4.95
CA LEU A 97 -7.30 -9.18 3.49
C LEU A 97 -6.78 -10.55 3.04
N ILE A 98 -5.84 -11.16 3.77
CA ILE A 98 -5.39 -12.53 3.50
C ILE A 98 -6.56 -13.51 3.67
N SER A 99 -7.33 -13.42 4.76
CA SER A 99 -8.52 -14.27 4.95
C SER A 99 -9.56 -14.10 3.83
N LEU A 100 -9.70 -12.88 3.28
CA LEU A 100 -10.55 -12.65 2.13
C LEU A 100 -10.01 -13.34 0.88
N VAL A 101 -8.70 -13.31 0.64
CA VAL A 101 -8.07 -14.05 -0.48
C VAL A 101 -8.35 -15.55 -0.37
N ASP A 102 -8.23 -16.13 0.83
CA ASP A 102 -8.56 -17.54 1.06
C ASP A 102 -10.04 -17.84 0.75
N GLN A 103 -10.97 -16.99 1.22
CA GLN A 103 -12.39 -17.14 0.95
C GLN A 103 -12.72 -16.99 -0.54
N LEU A 104 -12.08 -16.06 -1.24
CA LEU A 104 -12.29 -15.85 -2.68
C LEU A 104 -11.82 -17.05 -3.49
N ASN A 105 -10.66 -17.61 -3.17
CA ASN A 105 -10.16 -18.82 -3.83
C ASN A 105 -11.02 -20.05 -3.51
N ALA A 106 -11.56 -20.17 -2.29
CA ALA A 106 -12.47 -21.25 -1.93
C ALA A 106 -13.83 -21.16 -2.65
N ASN A 107 -14.37 -19.95 -2.80
CA ASN A 107 -15.70 -19.71 -3.35
C ASN A 107 -15.73 -19.56 -4.88
N HIS A 108 -14.58 -19.34 -5.52
CA HIS A 108 -14.47 -19.11 -6.97
C HIS A 108 -13.47 -20.06 -7.63
N ASN A 109 -13.72 -21.36 -7.48
CA ASN A 109 -12.95 -22.45 -8.08
C ASN A 109 -13.08 -22.58 -9.61
N ASN A 110 -13.72 -21.62 -10.29
CA ASN A 110 -13.95 -21.61 -11.74
C ASN A 110 -12.73 -21.13 -12.56
N GLY A 111 -11.52 -21.51 -12.13
CA GLY A 111 -10.26 -21.07 -12.73
C GLY A 111 -9.86 -19.64 -12.34
N SER A 112 -10.46 -19.06 -11.29
CA SER A 112 -10.03 -17.77 -10.75
C SER A 112 -8.91 -17.95 -9.72
N ILE A 113 -7.97 -17.01 -9.71
CA ILE A 113 -6.83 -16.97 -8.80
C ILE A 113 -6.78 -15.57 -8.18
N PHE A 114 -6.87 -15.53 -6.86
CA PHE A 114 -6.69 -14.34 -6.05
C PHE A 114 -5.39 -14.48 -5.26
N SER A 115 -4.55 -13.46 -5.30
CA SER A 115 -3.31 -13.40 -4.53
C SER A 115 -3.23 -12.10 -3.74
N TYR A 116 -2.68 -12.17 -2.53
CA TYR A 116 -2.35 -11.04 -1.68
C TYR A 116 -0.91 -10.60 -1.94
N GLY A 117 -0.68 -9.31 -2.20
CA GLY A 117 0.65 -8.72 -2.28
C GLY A 117 1.06 -8.10 -0.94
N ASN A 118 2.12 -8.58 -0.31
CA ASN A 118 2.55 -8.16 1.02
C ASN A 118 3.37 -6.86 1.00
N THR A 119 2.71 -5.75 0.71
CA THR A 119 3.35 -4.42 0.68
C THR A 119 3.92 -4.01 2.04
N PHE A 120 3.29 -4.42 3.14
CA PHE A 120 3.72 -4.01 4.50
C PHE A 120 5.12 -4.50 4.83
N ASP A 121 5.34 -5.81 4.81
CA ASP A 121 6.63 -6.40 5.16
C ASP A 121 7.69 -6.04 4.12
N ALA A 122 7.30 -5.94 2.84
CA ALA A 122 8.20 -5.49 1.80
C ALA A 122 8.75 -4.07 2.05
N PHE A 123 7.89 -3.15 2.50
CA PHE A 123 8.30 -1.80 2.86
C PHE A 123 9.12 -1.77 4.15
N ILE A 124 8.72 -2.52 5.18
CA ILE A 124 9.44 -2.59 6.46
C ILE A 124 10.88 -3.11 6.27
N ASP A 125 11.07 -4.11 5.42
CA ASP A 125 12.38 -4.63 5.04
C ASP A 125 13.25 -3.54 4.38
N ILE A 126 12.68 -2.71 3.50
CA ILE A 126 13.38 -1.57 2.90
C ILE A 126 13.74 -0.51 3.95
N ILE A 127 12.82 -0.15 4.85
CA ILE A 127 13.06 0.89 5.89
C ILE A 127 14.11 0.45 6.90
N ASN A 128 14.13 -0.84 7.27
CA ASN A 128 15.06 -1.37 8.25
C ASN A 128 16.46 -1.62 7.67
N GLY A 129 16.56 -1.84 6.35
CA GLY A 129 17.83 -2.08 5.66
C GLY A 129 18.00 -1.24 4.38
N PRO A 130 17.88 0.10 4.41
CA PRO A 130 17.79 0.91 3.19
C PRO A 130 19.05 0.83 2.33
N SER A 131 20.22 0.69 2.96
CA SER A 131 21.51 0.56 2.27
C SER A 131 21.62 -0.70 1.40
N LYS A 132 20.96 -1.81 1.80
CA LYS A 132 20.87 -3.05 1.01
C LYS A 132 20.21 -2.81 -0.35
N TYR A 133 19.32 -1.83 -0.41
CA TYR A 133 18.58 -1.45 -1.61
C TYR A 133 19.15 -0.20 -2.29
N GLY A 134 20.29 0.31 -1.82
CA GLY A 134 20.94 1.50 -2.38
C GLY A 134 20.35 2.84 -1.90
N PHE A 135 19.42 2.83 -0.95
CA PHE A 135 18.84 4.05 -0.37
C PHE A 135 19.71 4.62 0.75
N LEU A 136 19.77 5.95 0.80
CA LEU A 136 20.46 6.71 1.84
C LEU A 136 19.48 7.36 2.80
N VAL A 137 18.25 7.61 2.36
CA VAL A 137 17.26 8.36 3.13
C VAL A 137 15.94 7.61 3.18
N ALA A 138 15.60 7.10 4.37
CA ALA A 138 14.42 6.26 4.60
C ALA A 138 13.36 6.89 5.51
N ASN A 139 13.60 8.08 6.06
CA ASN A 139 12.72 8.68 7.06
C ASN A 139 12.15 10.05 6.67
N ARG A 140 12.35 10.52 5.43
CA ARG A 140 11.82 11.81 4.96
C ARG A 140 11.52 11.77 3.47
N GLY A 141 10.58 12.60 3.02
CA GLY A 141 10.28 12.79 1.60
C GLY A 141 11.42 13.44 0.84
N CYS A 142 11.58 13.14 -0.44
CA CYS A 142 12.47 13.85 -1.35
C CYS A 142 11.93 15.26 -1.67
N CYS A 143 10.61 15.41 -1.77
CA CYS A 143 9.88 16.65 -1.94
C CYS A 143 8.90 16.85 -0.78
N GLY A 144 8.59 18.11 -0.43
CA GLY A 144 7.72 18.44 0.69
C GLY A 144 8.36 19.47 1.62
N VAL A 145 7.58 19.96 2.57
CA VAL A 145 7.95 21.05 3.48
C VAL A 145 7.87 20.55 4.94
N GLY A 146 8.66 21.19 5.79
CA GLY A 146 8.59 20.98 7.23
C GLY A 146 9.33 19.74 7.72
N LYS A 147 8.98 19.30 8.93
CA LYS A 147 9.60 18.14 9.58
C LYS A 147 9.46 16.90 8.70
N ASN A 148 10.57 16.17 8.53
CA ASN A 148 10.68 15.00 7.64
C ASN A 148 10.22 15.25 6.18
N ARG A 149 10.09 16.51 5.72
CA ARG A 149 9.40 16.87 4.46
C ARG A 149 8.02 16.21 4.35
N GLY A 150 7.33 16.07 5.49
CA GLY A 150 6.10 15.29 5.64
C GLY A 150 4.92 16.09 6.20
N GLU A 151 5.14 17.30 6.73
CA GLU A 151 4.05 18.15 7.24
C GLU A 151 3.16 18.65 6.10
N ILE A 152 3.79 19.05 4.99
CA ILE A 152 3.12 19.41 3.75
C ILE A 152 3.74 18.57 2.63
N THR A 153 2.89 17.89 1.87
CA THR A 153 3.31 17.08 0.72
C THR A 153 3.96 17.91 -0.39
N CYS A 154 4.47 17.26 -1.43
CA CYS A 154 5.04 17.96 -2.58
C CYS A 154 3.96 18.81 -3.27
N LEU A 155 4.19 20.12 -3.37
CA LEU A 155 3.31 21.08 -4.04
C LEU A 155 3.91 21.51 -5.39
N PRO A 156 3.08 22.04 -6.32
CA PRO A 156 3.57 22.63 -7.56
C PRO A 156 4.72 23.62 -7.31
N LEU A 157 5.71 23.62 -8.20
CA LEU A 157 6.90 24.47 -8.16
C LEU A 157 7.90 24.21 -7.02
N LEU A 158 7.62 23.30 -6.10
CA LEU A 158 8.64 22.88 -5.13
C LEU A 158 9.77 22.11 -5.83
N VAL A 159 11.01 22.44 -5.47
CA VAL A 159 12.19 21.74 -5.99
C VAL A 159 12.38 20.44 -5.19
N PRO A 160 12.25 19.26 -5.83
CA PRO A 160 12.54 17.99 -5.16
C PRO A 160 14.04 17.84 -4.91
N CYS A 161 14.42 16.94 -4.01
CA CYS A 161 15.80 16.59 -3.72
C CYS A 161 16.60 16.16 -4.98
N ALA A 162 17.92 16.32 -4.93
CA ALA A 162 18.82 15.68 -5.88
C ALA A 162 18.95 14.17 -5.58
N LYS A 163 19.18 13.34 -6.61
CA LYS A 163 19.33 11.86 -6.51
C LYS A 163 18.12 11.17 -5.85
N ARG A 164 16.95 11.29 -6.50
CA ARG A 164 15.65 10.72 -6.06
C ARG A 164 15.69 9.21 -5.86
N ASP A 165 16.54 8.53 -6.60
CA ASP A 165 16.83 7.09 -6.52
C ASP A 165 17.47 6.67 -5.18
N ARG A 166 17.97 7.62 -4.38
CA ARG A 166 18.54 7.39 -3.05
C ARG A 166 17.55 7.61 -1.90
N TYR A 167 16.31 7.97 -2.21
CA TYR A 167 15.25 8.20 -1.23
C TYR A 167 14.21 7.09 -1.29
N VAL A 168 13.73 6.66 -0.13
CA VAL A 168 12.59 5.72 -0.02
C VAL A 168 11.29 6.44 -0.35
N PHE A 169 11.11 7.67 0.16
CA PHE A 169 9.87 8.44 0.00
C PHE A 169 10.01 9.58 -1.01
N TRP A 170 9.03 9.68 -1.91
CA TRP A 170 8.90 10.82 -2.83
C TRP A 170 8.42 12.06 -2.10
N ASP A 171 7.33 11.93 -1.35
CA ASP A 171 6.68 13.02 -0.62
C ASP A 171 6.26 12.59 0.79
N ALA A 172 5.27 13.28 1.37
CA ALA A 172 4.75 13.01 2.70
C ALA A 172 4.11 11.62 2.88
N TYR A 173 3.72 10.96 1.79
CA TYR A 173 2.92 9.74 1.79
C TYR A 173 3.49 8.64 0.88
N HIS A 174 4.02 9.03 -0.29
CA HIS A 174 4.28 8.12 -1.39
C HIS A 174 5.74 7.66 -1.46
N PRO A 175 6.00 6.41 -1.87
CA PRO A 175 7.35 5.93 -2.18
C PRO A 175 7.90 6.57 -3.47
N THR A 176 9.22 6.49 -3.65
CA THR A 176 9.86 6.86 -4.93
C THR A 176 9.66 5.79 -6.00
N GLU A 177 9.90 6.15 -7.26
CA GLU A 177 9.94 5.21 -8.37
C GLU A 177 10.92 4.04 -8.12
N ALA A 178 12.05 4.31 -7.46
CA ALA A 178 13.04 3.29 -7.14
C ALA A 178 12.49 2.22 -6.18
N VAL A 179 11.68 2.63 -5.20
CA VAL A 179 10.96 1.68 -4.33
C VAL A 179 9.87 0.94 -5.10
N ASN A 180 9.12 1.63 -5.97
CA ASN A 180 8.06 0.98 -6.78
C ASN A 180 8.63 -0.10 -7.72
N LYS A 181 9.83 0.10 -8.29
CA LYS A 181 10.54 -0.94 -9.06
C LYS A 181 10.81 -2.20 -8.23
N ILE A 182 11.20 -2.03 -6.97
CA ILE A 182 11.42 -3.16 -6.05
C ILE A 182 10.09 -3.88 -5.77
N TYR A 183 9.00 -3.14 -5.52
CA TYR A 183 7.67 -3.77 -5.34
C TYR A 183 7.20 -4.53 -6.56
N ALA A 184 7.34 -3.95 -7.75
CA ALA A 184 6.99 -4.63 -8.99
C ALA A 184 7.78 -5.95 -9.12
N GLN A 185 9.09 -5.94 -8.84
CA GLN A 185 9.92 -7.14 -8.91
C GLN A 185 9.51 -8.20 -7.87
N ARG A 186 9.25 -7.78 -6.62
CA ARG A 186 8.82 -8.67 -5.53
C ARG A 186 7.44 -9.25 -5.81
N ALA A 187 6.50 -8.45 -6.29
CA ALA A 187 5.19 -8.93 -6.71
C ALA A 187 5.28 -9.89 -7.91
N TYR A 188 6.23 -9.63 -8.82
CA TYR A 188 6.38 -10.44 -10.03
C TYR A 188 6.96 -11.82 -9.76
N THR A 189 8.11 -11.89 -9.09
CA THR A 189 8.90 -13.12 -8.93
C THR A 189 9.19 -13.49 -7.48
N GLY A 190 8.73 -12.69 -6.53
CA GLY A 190 9.06 -12.88 -5.11
C GLY A 190 8.50 -14.18 -4.53
N PRO A 191 9.03 -14.58 -3.36
CA PRO A 191 8.55 -15.76 -2.63
C PRO A 191 7.13 -15.58 -2.10
N THR A 192 6.57 -16.63 -1.51
CA THR A 192 5.23 -16.61 -0.93
C THR A 192 5.04 -15.61 0.21
N SER A 193 6.14 -15.18 0.86
CA SER A 193 6.10 -14.09 1.85
C SER A 193 5.79 -12.72 1.23
N ASP A 194 6.07 -12.55 -0.06
CA ASP A 194 5.82 -11.31 -0.82
C ASP A 194 4.48 -11.36 -1.54
N CYS A 195 4.07 -12.54 -2.01
CA CYS A 195 2.78 -12.77 -2.64
C CYS A 195 2.19 -14.12 -2.24
N TYR A 196 0.98 -14.15 -1.72
CA TYR A 196 0.34 -15.39 -1.24
C TYR A 196 -1.04 -15.61 -1.91
N PRO A 197 -1.35 -16.82 -2.43
CA PRO A 197 -0.52 -18.02 -2.39
C PRO A 197 0.54 -18.10 -3.51
N VAL A 198 0.42 -17.28 -4.55
CA VAL A 198 1.29 -17.30 -5.73
C VAL A 198 1.66 -15.89 -6.17
N ASN A 199 2.86 -15.71 -6.73
CA ASN A 199 3.27 -14.44 -7.33
C ASN A 199 2.65 -14.23 -8.72
N ILE A 200 2.80 -13.02 -9.26
CA ILE A 200 2.23 -12.64 -10.55
C ILE A 200 2.76 -13.54 -11.69
N LYS A 201 4.06 -13.90 -11.68
CA LYS A 201 4.64 -14.78 -12.72
C LYS A 201 3.99 -16.16 -12.71
N GLN A 202 3.84 -16.77 -11.53
CA GLN A 202 3.15 -18.06 -11.36
C GLN A 202 1.69 -17.95 -11.79
N MET A 203 0.98 -16.92 -11.33
CA MET A 203 -0.41 -16.66 -11.70
C MET A 203 -0.58 -16.51 -13.22
N ALA A 204 0.38 -15.89 -13.91
CA ALA A 204 0.33 -15.74 -15.36
C ALA A 204 0.46 -17.07 -16.12
N GLN A 205 1.13 -18.07 -15.53
CA GLN A 205 1.43 -19.37 -16.13
C GLN A 205 0.36 -20.44 -15.87
N MET A 206 -0.57 -20.19 -14.94
CA MET A 206 -1.73 -21.03 -14.65
C MET A 206 -2.90 -20.74 -15.58
#